data_AF-A0A535R4U7-F1
#
_entry.id   AF-A0A535R4U7-F1
#
_cell.length_a   1.000
_cell.length_b   1.000
_cell.length_c   1.000
_cell.angle_alpha   90.00
_cell.angle_beta   90.00
_cell.angle_gamma   90.00
#
_symmetry.space_group_name_H-M   'P 1'
#
loop_
_entity.id
_entity.type
_entity.pdbx_description
1 polymer ?
#
loop_
_entity_poly.entity_id
_entity_poly.type
_entity_poly.pdbx_seq_one_letter_code
_entity_poly.pdbx_strand_id
1 'polypeptide(L)' 'SGEYAMVKAAAAAGHLDERQAALESLTAIKRAGADIVVTYWTKEIAAWL' A
#
# COMPACT_ATOMS: atom_id res chain seq x y z
N SER A 1 3.14 9.27 6.45
CA SER A 1 2.24 10.02 5.54
C SER A 1 2.78 10.09 4.12
N GLY A 2 4.09 10.33 3.92
CA GLY A 2 4.71 10.45 2.59
C GLY A 2 4.59 9.22 1.69
N GLU A 3 4.88 8.01 2.18
CA GLU A 3 4.81 6.78 1.37
C GLU A 3 3.40 6.52 0.82
N TYR A 4 2.39 6.65 1.69
CA TYR A 4 0.98 6.57 1.30
C TYR A 4 0.60 7.64 0.27
N ALA A 5 0.95 8.90 0.53
CA ALA A 5 0.63 10.02 -0.35
C ALA A 5 1.30 9.87 -1.73
N MET A 6 2.53 9.35 -1.77
CA MET A 6 3.27 9.11 -3.01
C MET A 6 2.56 8.09 -3.90
N VAL A 7 2.16 6.95 -3.34
CA VAL A 7 1.43 5.92 -4.10
C VAL A 7 0.05 6.42 -4.53
N LYS A 8 -0.67 7.13 -3.65
CA LYS A 8 -1.95 7.77 -4.00
C LYS A 8 -1.81 8.77 -5.15
N ALA A 9 -0.78 9.61 -5.11
CA ALA A 9 -0.51 10.60 -6.16
C ALA A 9 -0.14 9.93 -7.49
N ALA A 10 0.72 8.91 -7.45
CA ALA A 10 1.09 8.16 -8.64
C ALA A 10 -0.10 7.42 -9.26
N ALA A 11 -0.97 6.83 -8.44
CA ALA A 11 -2.21 6.21 -8.89
C ALA A 11 -3.19 7.23 -9.50
N ALA A 12 -3.36 8.39 -8.85
CA ALA A 12 -4.22 9.47 -9.36
C ALA A 12 -3.69 10.05 -10.70
N ALA A 13 -2.38 10.03 -10.91
CA ALA A 13 -1.75 10.41 -12.18
C ALA A 13 -1.76 9.29 -13.24
N GLY A 14 -2.32 8.11 -12.91
CA GLY A 14 -2.40 6.96 -13.81
C GLY A 14 -1.05 6.26 -14.07
N HIS A 15 -0.04 6.51 -13.24
CA HIS A 15 1.29 5.90 -13.39
C HIS A 15 1.37 4.46 -12.88
N LEU A 16 0.45 4.07 -11.97
CA LEU A 16 0.36 2.73 -11.42
C LEU A 16 -1.06 2.41 -10.96
N ASP A 17 -1.34 1.12 -10.76
CA ASP A 17 -2.54 0.66 -10.06
C ASP A 17 -2.33 0.73 -8.54
N GLU A 18 -3.21 1.45 -7.84
CA GLU A 18 -3.06 1.69 -6.40
C GLU A 18 -3.11 0.39 -5.59
N ARG A 19 -4.08 -0.48 -5.91
CA ARG A 19 -4.32 -1.71 -5.17
C ARG A 19 -3.11 -2.63 -5.27
N GLN A 20 -2.59 -2.83 -6.48
CA GLN A 20 -1.41 -3.65 -6.71
C GLN A 20 -0.19 -3.07 -5.99
N ALA A 21 0.08 -1.77 -6.15
CA ALA A 21 1.26 -1.15 -5.52
C ALA A 21 1.21 -1.18 -3.98
N ALA A 22 0.03 -0.95 -3.40
CA ALA A 22 -0.16 -1.02 -1.95
C ALA A 22 0.03 -2.46 -1.43
N LEU A 23 -0.57 -3.46 -2.10
CA LEU A 23 -0.42 -4.87 -1.71
C LEU A 23 1.02 -5.36 -1.90
N GLU A 24 1.71 -4.96 -2.96
CA GLU A 24 3.13 -5.28 -3.18
C GLU A 24 4.00 -4.69 -2.08
N SER A 25 3.79 -3.42 -1.72
CA SER A 25 4.52 -2.75 -0.65
C SER A 25 4.36 -3.46 0.69
N LEU A 26 3.12 -3.84 1.04
CA LEU A 26 2.84 -4.56 2.29
C LEU A 26 3.40 -5.98 2.30
N THR A 27 3.33 -6.66 1.15
CA THR A 27 3.95 -7.97 0.97
C THR A 27 5.46 -7.89 1.15
N ALA A 28 6.10 -6.84 0.62
CA ALA A 28 7.53 -6.59 0.79
C ALA A 28 7.89 -6.36 2.27
N ILE A 29 7.11 -5.56 3.00
CA ILE A 29 7.32 -5.32 4.43
C ILE A 29 7.16 -6.62 5.24
N LYS A 30 6.13 -7.43 4.96
CA LYS A 30 5.97 -8.74 5.61
C LYS A 30 7.14 -9.67 5.29
N ARG A 31 7.59 -9.71 4.03
CA ARG A 31 8.74 -10.51 3.60
C ARG A 31 10.04 -10.08 4.29
N ALA A 32 10.18 -8.79 4.62
CA ALA A 32 11.31 -8.28 5.39
C ALA A 32 11.31 -8.73 6.88
N GLY A 33 10.28 -9.46 7.32
CA GLY A 33 10.20 -10.05 8.65
C GLY A 33 9.30 -9.29 9.62
N ALA A 34 8.58 -8.26 9.17
CA ALA A 34 7.65 -7.55 10.05
C ALA A 34 6.43 -8.42 10.40
N ASP A 35 6.09 -8.51 11.69
CA ASP A 35 4.88 -9.20 12.14
C ASP A 35 3.66 -8.27 12.21
N ILE A 36 3.88 -6.97 12.38
CA ILE A 36 2.85 -5.94 12.45
C ILE A 36 3.23 -4.80 11.51
N VAL A 37 2.27 -4.36 10.70
CA VAL A 37 2.42 -3.20 9.82
C VAL A 37 1.33 -2.18 10.13
N VAL A 38 1.73 -0.96 10.50
CA VAL A 38 0.81 0.15 10.75
C VAL A 38 0.73 1.00 9.49
N THR A 39 -0.44 1.03 8.85
CA THR A 39 -0.61 1.70 7.56
C THR A 39 -1.97 2.39 7.43
N TYR A 40 -2.01 3.46 6.65
CA TYR A 40 -3.25 4.18 6.33
C TYR A 40 -4.16 3.39 5.38
N TRP A 41 -3.62 2.43 4.62
CA TRP A 41 -4.40 1.57 3.73
C TRP A 41 -5.27 0.52 4.42
N THR A 42 -5.28 0.48 5.76
CA THR A 42 -5.97 -0.59 6.52
C THR A 42 -7.42 -0.77 6.10
N LYS A 43 -8.16 0.32 5.83
CA LYS A 43 -9.57 0.25 5.41
C LYS A 43 -9.73 -0.28 3.99
N GLU A 44 -8.90 0.19 3.06
CA GLU A 44 -8.91 -0.25 1.67
C GLU A 44 -8.55 -1.73 1.56
N ILE A 45 -7.52 -2.18 2.29
CA ILE A 45 -7.09 -3.58 2.30
C ILE A 45 -8.20 -4.48 2.82
N ALA A 46 -8.93 -4.07 3.86
CA ALA A 46 -10.04 -4.85 4.40
C ALA A 46 -11.16 -5.08 3.37
N ALA A 47 -11.29 -4.23 2.35
CA ALA A 47 -12.23 -4.40 1.25
C ALA A 47 -11.63 -5.14 0.04
N TRP A 48 -10.31 -5.30 -0.02
CA TRP A 48 -9.61 -5.99 -1.12
C TRP A 48 -9.34 -7.48 -0.85
N LEU A 49 -9.50 -7.90 0.41
CA LEU A 49 -9.54 -9.31 0.83
C LEU A 49 -10.93 -9.90 0.57
#